data_AF-A0A7W6Q9K4-F1
#
_entry.id   AF-A0A7W6Q9K4-F1
#
_cell.length_a   1.000
_cell.length_b   1.000
_cell.length_c   1.000
_cell.angle_alpha   90.00
_cell.angle_beta   90.00
_cell.angle_gamma   90.00
#
_symmetry.space_group_name_H-M   'P 1'
#
loop_
_entity.id
_entity.type
_entity.pdbx_description
1 polymer ?
#
loop_
_entity_poly.entity_id
_entity_poly.type
_entity_poly.pdbx_seq_one_letter_code
_entity_poly.pdbx_strand_id
1 'polypeptide(L)'
;MQKLLMLAALIVAATWFFGGGGRERQKPTPESVAYKVQTVDLQPYDEKNYPKLFLYLGAVRVAGELQDLRRAAAMEAAWDNRCDTVEMSDFSDKTYSSGELTAFVDCRNGFRIWYTQKRGVIQTARN
;
A
#
# COMPACT_ATOMS: atom_id res chain seq x y z
N MET A 1 -13.70 -51.08 -62.61
CA MET A 1 -12.63 -50.56 -61.74
C MET A 1 -13.28 -49.71 -60.66
N GLN A 2 -13.29 -50.24 -59.45
CA GLN A 2 -13.98 -49.72 -58.26
C GLN A 2 -12.93 -48.99 -57.43
N LYS A 3 -13.08 -47.67 -57.24
CA LYS A 3 -12.28 -46.90 -56.28
C LYS A 3 -13.20 -46.34 -55.22
N LEU A 4 -13.22 -47.07 -54.12
CA LEU A 4 -13.79 -46.78 -52.82
C LEU A 4 -12.97 -45.70 -52.08
N LEU A 5 -13.67 -44.98 -51.19
CA LEU A 5 -13.24 -44.39 -49.91
C LEU A 5 -12.36 -43.12 -49.98
N MET A 6 -12.87 -41.93 -49.67
CA MET A 6 -13.29 -41.38 -48.36
C MET A 6 -12.17 -41.23 -47.30
N LEU A 7 -12.06 -39.98 -46.83
CA LEU A 7 -11.71 -39.51 -45.48
C LEU A 7 -10.27 -39.65 -44.95
N ALA A 8 -9.65 -38.49 -44.68
CA ALA A 8 -8.83 -38.13 -43.50
C ALA A 8 -7.95 -36.91 -43.85
N ALA A 9 -7.69 -35.91 -43.01
CA ALA A 9 -8.18 -35.50 -41.71
C ALA A 9 -7.82 -34.01 -41.56
N LEU A 10 -8.75 -33.21 -41.05
CA LEU A 10 -8.46 -31.86 -40.56
C LEU A 10 -7.59 -32.00 -39.30
N ILE A 11 -6.29 -31.75 -39.42
CA ILE A 11 -5.45 -31.51 -38.23
C ILE A 11 -5.64 -30.05 -37.86
N VAL A 12 -6.65 -29.79 -37.02
CA VAL A 12 -6.75 -28.57 -36.24
C VAL A 12 -5.57 -28.61 -35.27
N ALA A 13 -4.51 -27.87 -35.60
CA ALA A 13 -3.44 -27.59 -34.66
C ALA A 13 -4.01 -26.68 -33.55
N ALA A 14 -4.69 -27.29 -32.59
CA ALA A 14 -4.93 -26.69 -31.29
C ALA A 14 -3.57 -26.56 -30.61
N THR A 15 -2.88 -25.47 -30.89
CA THR A 15 -1.75 -25.03 -30.07
C THR A 15 -2.34 -24.61 -28.73
N TRP A 16 -2.26 -25.53 -27.78
CA TRP A 16 -2.35 -25.27 -26.36
C TRP A 16 -1.18 -24.36 -25.95
N PHE A 17 -1.24 -23.08 -26.33
CA PHE A 17 -0.52 -22.07 -25.59
C PHE A 17 -1.32 -21.81 -24.33
N PHE A 18 -0.89 -22.48 -23.27
CA PHE A 18 -1.08 -22.05 -21.89
C PHE A 18 -0.66 -20.57 -21.79
N GLY A 19 -1.61 -19.67 -22.04
CA GLY A 19 -1.50 -18.26 -21.75
C GLY A 19 -1.62 -18.04 -20.25
N GLY A 20 -0.69 -18.59 -19.49
CA GLY A 20 -0.42 -18.20 -18.12
C GLY A 20 0.14 -16.79 -18.13
N GLY A 21 -0.73 -15.81 -18.33
CA GLY A 21 -0.41 -14.39 -18.22
C GLY A 21 -0.10 -14.07 -16.77
N GLY A 22 1.12 -14.39 -16.33
CA GLY A 22 1.69 -13.80 -15.14
C GLY A 22 1.77 -12.31 -15.39
N ARG A 23 0.80 -11.55 -14.85
CA ARG A 23 0.93 -10.10 -14.71
C ARG A 23 2.18 -9.85 -13.89
N GLU A 24 3.29 -9.60 -14.58
CA GLU A 24 4.51 -9.10 -13.99
C GLU A 24 4.11 -7.84 -13.22
N ARG A 25 4.20 -7.88 -11.88
CA ARG A 25 3.82 -6.76 -11.02
C ARG A 25 4.80 -5.63 -11.31
N GLN A 26 4.46 -4.76 -12.26
CA GLN A 26 5.23 -3.55 -12.53
C GLN A 26 5.35 -2.76 -11.22
N LYS A 27 6.58 -2.43 -10.86
CA LYS A 27 6.85 -1.54 -9.72
C LYS A 27 6.26 -0.16 -10.04
N PRO A 28 5.67 0.56 -9.06
CA PRO A 28 5.16 1.90 -9.31
C PRO A 28 6.25 2.83 -9.86
N THR A 29 5.87 3.81 -10.65
CA THR A 29 6.76 4.89 -11.10
C THR A 29 6.68 6.06 -10.11
N PRO A 30 7.71 6.93 -10.02
CA PRO A 30 7.64 8.10 -9.15
C PRO A 30 6.43 9.00 -9.43
N GLU A 31 6.04 9.15 -10.70
CA GLU A 31 4.86 9.89 -11.12
C GLU A 31 3.56 9.26 -10.61
N SER A 32 3.44 7.92 -10.68
CA SER A 32 2.26 7.24 -10.16
C SER A 32 2.18 7.29 -8.65
N VAL A 33 3.32 7.24 -7.95
CA VAL A 33 3.41 7.43 -6.50
C VAL A 33 2.95 8.84 -6.11
N ALA A 34 3.42 9.88 -6.79
CA ALA A 34 2.99 11.26 -6.54
C ALA A 34 1.47 11.42 -6.73
N TYR A 35 0.90 10.82 -7.78
CA TYR A 35 -0.54 10.81 -8.00
C TYR A 35 -1.30 10.09 -6.87
N LYS A 36 -0.80 8.94 -6.40
CA LYS A 36 -1.42 8.15 -5.32
C LYS A 36 -1.48 8.88 -3.98
N VAL A 37 -0.61 9.86 -3.73
CA VAL A 37 -0.59 10.65 -2.48
C VAL A 37 -1.14 12.06 -2.62
N GLN A 38 -1.51 12.50 -3.82
CA GLN A 38 -1.91 13.89 -4.08
C GLN A 38 -3.15 14.34 -3.29
N THR A 39 -4.04 13.40 -2.96
CA THR A 39 -5.32 13.66 -2.29
C THR A 39 -5.25 13.45 -0.78
N VAL A 40 -4.09 13.08 -0.23
CA VAL A 40 -3.98 12.77 1.19
C VAL A 40 -4.08 14.05 1.98
N ASP A 41 -5.25 14.30 2.58
CA ASP A 41 -5.46 15.40 3.51
C ASP A 41 -4.91 15.03 4.88
N LEU A 42 -3.61 15.22 5.04
CA LEU A 42 -2.90 15.02 6.29
C LEU A 42 -3.16 16.19 7.25
N GLN A 43 -4.32 16.18 7.91
CA GLN A 43 -4.70 17.16 8.94
C GLN A 43 -3.57 17.38 9.97
N PRO A 44 -3.19 18.62 10.31
CA PRO A 44 -2.05 18.88 11.18
C PRO A 44 -2.14 18.17 12.54
N TYR A 45 -1.02 17.58 12.97
CA TYR A 45 -0.88 17.04 14.32
C TYR A 45 -0.60 18.18 15.31
N ASP A 46 -1.66 18.89 15.70
CA ASP A 46 -1.61 19.99 16.66
C ASP A 46 -2.34 19.66 17.98
N GLU A 47 -2.06 20.42 19.03
CA GLU A 47 -2.64 20.21 20.35
C GLU A 47 -4.17 20.34 20.33
N LYS A 48 -4.69 21.18 19.43
CA LYS A 48 -6.11 21.43 19.30
C LYS A 48 -6.86 20.20 18.79
N ASN A 49 -6.32 19.53 17.77
CA ASN A 49 -6.93 18.37 17.14
C ASN A 49 -6.57 17.07 17.87
N TYR A 50 -5.41 17.02 18.55
CA TYR A 50 -4.89 15.82 19.20
C TYR A 50 -4.38 16.06 20.65
N PRO A 51 -5.19 16.63 21.56
CA PRO A 51 -4.72 17.04 22.90
C PRO A 51 -4.23 15.87 23.74
N LYS A 52 -4.88 14.71 23.65
CA LYS A 52 -4.46 13.50 24.38
C LYS A 52 -3.10 12.98 23.92
N LEU A 53 -2.81 13.11 22.62
CA LEU A 53 -1.54 12.65 22.06
C LEU A 53 -0.40 13.58 22.44
N PHE A 54 -0.65 14.89 22.42
CA PHE A 54 0.28 15.90 22.94
C PHE A 54 0.64 15.66 24.42
N LEU A 55 -0.36 15.33 25.24
CA LEU A 55 -0.14 15.00 26.66
C LEU A 55 0.68 13.71 26.84
N TYR A 56 0.55 12.73 25.94
CA TYR A 56 1.22 11.43 26.09
C TYR A 56 2.66 11.41 25.56
N LEU A 57 2.91 11.99 24.38
CA LEU A 57 4.21 11.94 23.71
C LEU A 57 5.06 13.20 23.90
N GLY A 58 4.46 14.27 24.43
CA GLY A 58 5.06 15.60 24.53
C GLY A 58 4.99 16.37 23.21
N ALA A 59 4.88 17.70 23.31
CA ALA A 59 4.68 18.60 22.16
C ALA A 59 5.74 18.47 21.05
N VAL A 60 6.99 18.16 21.42
CA VAL A 60 8.11 18.05 20.47
C VAL A 60 7.97 16.85 19.53
N ARG A 61 7.49 15.70 20.03
CA ARG A 61 7.31 14.51 19.19
C ARG A 61 6.08 14.62 18.30
N VAL A 62 5.01 15.24 18.79
CA VAL A 62 3.75 15.32 18.06
C VAL A 62 3.79 16.34 16.91
N ALA A 63 4.34 17.53 17.14
CA ALA A 63 4.31 18.60 16.13
C ALA A 63 5.28 18.41 14.96
N GLY A 64 6.34 17.59 15.12
CA GLY A 64 7.35 17.36 14.08
C GLY A 64 7.45 15.90 13.65
N GLU A 65 7.92 15.04 14.55
CA GLU A 65 8.26 13.65 14.20
C GLU A 65 7.06 12.85 13.69
N LEU A 66 5.88 13.01 14.31
CA LEU A 66 4.68 12.28 13.87
C LEU A 66 4.20 12.71 12.49
N GLN A 67 4.26 14.00 12.17
CA GLN A 67 3.83 14.49 10.87
C GLN A 67 4.74 13.97 9.75
N ASP A 68 6.05 13.96 9.97
CA ASP A 68 7.02 13.41 9.02
C ASP A 68 6.87 11.89 8.86
N LEU A 69 6.67 11.17 9.97
CA LEU A 69 6.45 9.72 9.94
C LEU A 69 5.17 9.34 9.19
N ARG A 70 4.09 10.10 9.38
CA ARG A 70 2.82 9.89 8.69
C ARG A 70 2.95 10.13 7.19
N ARG A 71 3.65 11.20 6.81
CA ARG A 71 3.98 11.47 5.40
C ARG A 71 4.82 10.35 4.81
N ALA A 72 5.85 9.89 5.53
CA ALA A 72 6.70 8.80 5.08
C ALA A 72 5.93 7.47 4.96
N ALA A 73 5.01 7.17 5.88
CA ALA A 73 4.13 6.00 5.79
C ALA A 73 3.20 6.07 4.57
N ALA A 74 2.57 7.23 4.31
CA ALA A 74 1.75 7.44 3.12
C ALA A 74 2.56 7.28 1.82
N MET A 75 3.79 7.82 1.78
CA MET A 75 4.69 7.65 0.65
C MET A 75 5.07 6.19 0.41
N GLU A 76 5.42 5.46 1.47
CA GLU A 76 5.75 4.03 1.39
C GLU A 76 4.55 3.20 0.93
N ALA A 77 3.34 3.53 1.39
CA ALA A 77 2.12 2.86 0.96
C ALA A 77 1.83 3.06 -0.53
N ALA A 78 2.11 4.25 -1.06
CA ALA A 78 1.93 4.52 -2.48
C ALA A 78 2.88 3.68 -3.38
N TRP A 79 4.06 3.29 -2.85
CA TRP A 79 4.96 2.34 -3.50
C TRP A 79 4.45 0.88 -3.43
N ASP A 80 3.46 0.58 -2.60
CA ASP A 80 2.83 -0.73 -2.57
C ASP A 80 1.83 -0.87 -3.73
N ASN A 81 2.02 -1.90 -4.55
CA ASN A 81 1.12 -2.23 -5.66
C ASN A 81 -0.30 -2.63 -5.22
N ARG A 82 -0.49 -2.94 -3.94
CA ARG A 82 -1.80 -3.23 -3.35
C ARG A 82 -2.57 -1.96 -3.01
N CYS A 83 -1.91 -0.80 -2.90
CA CYS A 83 -2.56 0.47 -2.63
C CYS A 83 -2.85 1.21 -3.94
N ASP A 84 -4.13 1.48 -4.23
CA ASP A 84 -4.53 2.19 -5.44
C ASP A 84 -4.43 3.71 -5.30
N THR A 85 -4.84 4.26 -4.16
CA THR A 85 -4.73 5.68 -3.80
C THR A 85 -4.74 5.76 -2.29
N VAL A 86 -3.84 6.55 -1.71
CA VAL A 86 -3.83 6.78 -0.27
C VAL A 86 -4.93 7.78 0.07
N GLU A 87 -5.78 7.45 1.04
CA GLU A 87 -6.83 8.33 1.54
C GLU A 87 -6.46 8.92 2.89
N MET A 88 -5.81 8.13 3.74
CA MET A 88 -5.44 8.54 5.09
C MET A 88 -4.16 7.84 5.52
N SER A 89 -3.34 8.55 6.28
CA SER A 89 -2.31 7.94 7.11
C SER A 89 -2.46 8.51 8.51
N ASP A 90 -2.42 7.67 9.53
CA ASP A 90 -2.53 8.11 10.92
C ASP A 90 -1.88 7.11 11.90
N PHE A 91 -1.90 7.37 13.21
CA PHE A 91 -1.32 6.50 14.24
C PHE A 91 -2.37 5.70 15.00
N SER A 92 -1.99 4.49 15.40
CA SER A 92 -2.83 3.60 16.20
C SER A 92 -2.76 3.94 17.68
N ASP A 93 -3.92 4.25 18.25
CA ASP A 93 -4.13 4.47 19.69
C ASP A 93 -3.62 3.33 20.58
N LYS A 94 -3.54 2.12 20.04
CA LYS A 94 -3.19 0.91 20.78
C LYS A 94 -1.69 0.71 20.99
N THR A 95 -0.86 1.47 20.28
CA THR A 95 0.59 1.20 20.23
C THR A 95 1.41 2.14 21.11
N TYR A 96 0.78 3.18 21.64
CA TYR A 96 1.41 4.15 22.53
C TYR A 96 2.01 3.52 23.80
N SER A 97 1.36 2.51 24.38
CA SER A 97 1.77 1.91 25.65
C SER A 97 3.05 1.06 25.61
N SER A 98 3.49 0.63 24.42
CA SER A 98 4.69 -0.21 24.27
C SER A 98 5.96 0.58 23.92
N GLY A 99 5.85 1.89 23.71
CA GLY A 99 6.95 2.74 23.22
C GLY A 99 7.24 2.59 21.72
N GLU A 100 6.49 1.74 21.01
CA GLU A 100 6.57 1.57 19.56
C GLU A 100 5.36 2.25 18.91
N LEU A 101 5.57 3.26 18.07
CA LEU A 101 4.49 3.91 17.34
C LEU A 101 4.14 3.10 16.10
N THR A 102 2.90 2.66 15.98
CA THR A 102 2.41 2.04 14.74
C THR A 102 1.54 3.03 13.99
N ALA A 103 2.00 3.43 12.81
CA ALA A 103 1.20 4.12 11.82
C ALA A 103 0.35 3.12 11.03
N PHE A 104 -0.79 3.57 10.54
CA PHE A 104 -1.58 2.87 9.54
C PHE A 104 -1.82 3.79 8.35
N VAL A 105 -2.02 3.18 7.20
CA VAL A 105 -2.36 3.86 5.95
C VAL A 105 -3.56 3.16 5.35
N ASP A 106 -4.62 3.92 5.10
CA ASP A 106 -5.80 3.48 4.40
C ASP A 106 -5.74 3.88 2.94
N CYS A 107 -5.95 2.89 2.08
CA CYS A 107 -6.09 3.06 0.66
C CYS A 107 -7.57 3.02 0.26
N ARG A 108 -7.92 3.74 -0.81
CA ARG A 108 -9.30 3.84 -1.33
C ARG A 108 -9.94 2.50 -1.65
N ASN A 109 -9.14 1.54 -2.10
CA ASN A 109 -9.60 0.17 -2.34
C ASN A 109 -9.87 -0.65 -1.06
N GLY A 110 -9.84 -0.03 0.12
CA GLY A 110 -10.07 -0.67 1.42
C GLY A 110 -8.86 -1.43 1.97
N PHE A 111 -7.72 -1.37 1.28
CA PHE A 111 -6.49 -1.98 1.77
C PHE A 111 -5.85 -1.12 2.85
N ARG A 112 -5.58 -1.70 4.02
CA ARG A 112 -4.86 -1.04 5.11
C ARG A 112 -3.45 -1.61 5.25
N ILE A 113 -2.46 -0.72 5.31
CA ILE A 113 -1.07 -1.07 5.59
C ILE A 113 -0.70 -0.55 6.97
N TRP A 114 0.04 -1.35 7.72
CA TRP A 114 0.53 -0.98 9.04
C TRP A 114 2.04 -0.83 9.00
N TYR A 115 2.56 0.18 9.67
CA TYR A 115 3.98 0.43 9.78
C TYR A 115 4.36 0.68 11.23
N THR A 116 5.32 -0.08 11.75
CA THR A 116 5.84 0.13 13.10
C THR A 116 7.15 0.90 13.00
N GLN A 117 7.25 1.98 13.78
CA GLN A 117 8.50 2.70 13.96
C GLN A 117 9.36 2.00 15.00
N LYS A 118 10.54 1.50 14.59
CA LYS A 118 11.59 1.08 15.52
C LYS A 118 12.84 1.93 15.29
N ARG A 119 13.27 2.64 16.32
CA ARG A 119 14.51 3.46 16.31
C ARG A 119 14.60 4.45 15.13
N GLY A 120 13.49 5.15 14.82
CA GLY A 120 13.46 6.14 13.74
C GLY A 120 13.22 5.57 12.34
N VAL A 121 13.13 4.24 12.16
CA VAL A 121 12.88 3.61 10.86
C VAL A 121 11.46 3.06 10.81
N ILE A 122 10.74 3.40 9.73
CA ILE A 122 9.43 2.84 9.40
C ILE A 122 9.64 1.46 8.80
N GLN A 123 9.03 0.44 9.40
CA GLN A 123 9.02 -0.92 8.85
C GLN A 123 7.57 -1.35 8.67
N THR A 124 7.23 -1.92 7.51
CA THR A 124 5.92 -2.55 7.33
C THR A 124 5.74 -3.60 8.42
N ALA A 125 4.71 -3.44 9.24
CA ALA A 125 4.38 -4.41 10.26
C ALA A 125 3.97 -5.70 9.52
N ARG A 126 4.79 -6.74 9.63
CA ARG A 126 4.39 -8.07 9.19
C ARG A 126 3.36 -8.56 10.21
N ASN A 127 2.11 -8.71 9.76
CA ASN A 127 1.13 -9.53 10.46
C ASN A 127 1.64 -10.97 10.57
#